data_AF-A0A1E4E432-F1
#
_entry.id   AF-A0A1E4E432-F1
#
_cell.length_a   1.000
_cell.length_b   1.000
_cell.length_c   1.000
_cell.angle_alpha   90.00
_cell.angle_beta   90.00
_cell.angle_gamma   90.00
#
_symmetry.space_group_name_H-M   'P 1'
#
loop_
_entity.id
_entity.type
_entity.pdbx_description
1 polymer ?
#
loop_
_entity_poly.entity_id
_entity_poly.type
_entity_poly.pdbx_seq_one_letter_code
_entity_poly.pdbx_strand_id
1 'polypeptide(L)'
;MGCTPDNDFTVGTKQDRVKQLSGTWTLTSVTQTDLFAKNYNYNDPANPNVNLISQNISGIAPFSNIKLTLGLNGTAPGTFTIDYGSAPPVFNLTAGTWALDNNITPGKLNLINGTDTTKLVLYNLNYLSANQFGLSRIRYEGAKPVIQYDYAFQKN
;
A
#
# COMPACT_ATOMS: atom_id res chain seq x y z
N MET A 1 20.35 41.03 -21.68
CA MET A 1 20.23 39.57 -21.59
C MET A 1 19.01 39.28 -20.73
N GLY A 2 17.87 39.02 -21.36
CA GLY A 2 16.62 38.73 -20.67
C GLY A 2 16.39 37.23 -20.71
N CYS A 3 16.23 36.60 -19.53
CA CYS A 3 15.70 35.25 -19.47
C CYS A 3 14.27 35.30 -20.00
N THR A 4 14.02 34.68 -21.14
CA THR A 4 12.65 34.43 -21.60
C THR A 4 12.04 33.43 -20.63
N PRO A 5 10.94 33.75 -19.93
CA PRO A 5 10.26 32.79 -19.09
C PRO A 5 9.79 31.63 -19.97
N ASP A 6 10.24 30.43 -19.64
CA ASP A 6 9.68 29.22 -20.21
C ASP A 6 8.25 29.07 -19.67
N ASN A 7 7.28 29.34 -20.54
CA ASN A 7 5.86 29.27 -20.20
C ASN A 7 5.28 27.88 -20.51
N ASP A 8 6.10 26.93 -20.95
CA ASP A 8 5.63 25.59 -21.30
C ASP A 8 5.70 24.63 -20.09
N PHE A 9 5.05 25.04 -18.99
CA PHE A 9 4.67 24.10 -17.96
C PHE A 9 3.31 23.49 -18.34
N THR A 10 3.25 22.68 -19.40
CA THR A 10 2.12 21.74 -19.52
C THR A 10 2.24 20.74 -18.38
N VAL A 11 1.62 21.09 -17.25
CA VAL A 11 1.33 20.14 -16.18
C VAL A 11 0.51 19.03 -16.84
N GLY A 12 1.08 17.82 -16.91
CA GLY A 12 0.47 16.71 -17.64
C GLY A 12 -1.00 16.50 -17.26
N THR A 13 -1.75 15.82 -18.13
CA THR A 13 -3.19 15.56 -17.91
C THR A 13 -3.47 15.07 -16.50
N LYS A 14 -4.44 15.69 -15.83
CA LYS A 14 -4.89 15.31 -14.48
C LYS A 14 -5.12 13.81 -14.43
N GLN A 15 -4.38 13.11 -13.57
CA GLN A 15 -4.54 11.67 -13.41
C GLN A 15 -5.76 11.36 -12.54
N ASP A 16 -6.64 10.50 -13.04
CA ASP A 16 -7.75 9.95 -12.28
C ASP A 16 -7.24 8.81 -11.39
N ARG A 17 -6.82 9.16 -10.17
CA ARG A 17 -6.24 8.21 -9.21
C ARG A 17 -7.24 7.14 -8.77
N VAL A 18 -8.52 7.49 -8.66
CA VAL A 18 -9.59 6.55 -8.31
C VAL A 18 -9.71 5.48 -9.38
N LYS A 19 -9.75 5.89 -10.66
CA LYS A 19 -9.80 4.95 -11.79
C LYS A 19 -8.51 4.14 -11.96
N GLN A 20 -7.35 4.71 -11.65
CA GLN A 20 -6.09 3.98 -11.70
C GLN A 20 -6.02 2.89 -10.63
N LEU A 21 -6.49 3.18 -9.41
CA LEU A 21 -6.54 2.24 -8.28
C LEU A 21 -7.60 1.15 -8.44
N SER A 22 -8.67 1.39 -9.18
CA SER A 22 -9.70 0.37 -9.39
C SER A 22 -9.17 -0.81 -10.21
N GLY A 23 -9.76 -1.99 -10.02
CA GLY A 23 -9.36 -3.23 -10.68
C GLY A 23 -8.86 -4.28 -9.69
N THR A 24 -8.27 -5.36 -10.23
CA THR A 24 -7.77 -6.49 -9.44
C THR A 24 -6.25 -6.46 -9.37
N TRP A 25 -5.76 -6.64 -8.15
CA TRP A 25 -4.36 -6.49 -7.80
C TRP A 25 -3.88 -7.72 -7.07
N THR A 26 -2.75 -8.26 -7.50
CA THR A 26 -2.09 -9.40 -6.87
C THR A 26 -0.97 -8.90 -5.98
N LEU A 27 -0.92 -9.40 -4.74
CA LEU A 27 0.18 -9.10 -3.83
C LEU A 27 1.44 -9.80 -4.33
N THR A 28 2.53 -9.06 -4.50
CA THR A 28 3.79 -9.58 -5.06
C THR A 28 4.89 -9.64 -4.02
N SER A 29 4.89 -8.71 -3.06
CA SER A 29 5.88 -8.70 -1.99
C SER A 29 5.30 -8.18 -0.69
N VAL A 30 5.79 -8.74 0.41
CA VAL A 30 5.55 -8.27 1.77
C VAL A 30 6.89 -8.02 2.44
N THR A 31 7.08 -6.80 2.91
CA THR A 31 8.24 -6.42 3.71
C THR A 31 7.78 -6.09 5.11
N GLN A 32 8.43 -6.69 6.10
CA GLN A 32 8.26 -6.35 7.50
C GLN A 32 9.41 -5.47 7.95
N THR A 33 9.10 -4.37 8.61
CA THR A 33 10.09 -3.47 9.22
C THR A 33 9.84 -3.38 10.72
N ASP A 34 10.84 -3.71 11.52
CA ASP A 34 10.82 -3.46 12.96
C ASP A 34 11.14 -1.99 13.20
N LEU A 35 10.17 -1.25 13.73
CA LEU A 35 10.29 0.19 13.91
C LEU A 35 11.19 0.56 15.08
N PHE A 36 11.32 -0.31 16.09
CA PHE A 36 12.27 -0.10 17.17
C PHE A 36 13.69 -0.26 16.64
N ALA A 37 14.00 -1.38 15.99
CA ALA A 37 15.30 -1.63 15.37
C ALA A 37 15.68 -0.52 14.38
N LYS A 38 14.71 -0.06 13.57
CA LYS A 38 14.89 1.08 12.66
C LYS A 38 15.28 2.37 13.38
N ASN A 39 14.54 2.74 14.42
CA ASN A 39 14.74 4.00 15.12
C ASN A 39 16.07 4.06 15.88
N TYR A 40 16.58 2.90 16.32
CA TYR A 40 17.87 2.79 17.01
C TYR A 40 19.02 2.40 16.07
N ASN A 41 18.77 2.34 14.75
CA ASN A 41 19.74 1.90 13.75
C ASN A 41 20.46 0.60 14.15
N TYR A 42 19.67 -0.38 14.62
CA TYR A 42 20.20 -1.60 15.19
C TYR A 42 20.98 -2.38 14.12
N ASN A 43 22.22 -2.72 14.47
CA ASN A 43 23.09 -3.56 13.69
C ASN A 43 23.62 -4.67 14.60
N ASP A 44 23.38 -5.93 14.26
CA ASP A 44 23.85 -7.07 15.06
C ASP A 44 25.37 -7.23 14.87
N PRO A 45 26.19 -7.03 15.91
CA PRO A 45 27.64 -7.19 15.81
C PRO A 45 28.05 -8.63 15.43
N ALA A 46 27.23 -9.63 15.77
CA ALA A 46 27.50 -11.03 15.44
C ALA A 46 27.16 -11.36 13.99
N ASN A 47 26.23 -10.62 13.37
CA ASN A 47 25.76 -10.86 12.00
C ASN A 47 25.56 -9.54 11.23
N PRO A 48 26.64 -8.80 10.91
CA PRO A 48 26.54 -7.46 10.32
C PRO A 48 25.93 -7.44 8.91
N ASN A 49 25.82 -8.61 8.27
CA ASN A 49 25.24 -8.76 6.93
C ASN A 49 23.73 -9.07 6.96
N VAL A 50 23.13 -9.26 8.14
CA VAL A 50 21.70 -9.56 8.26
C VAL A 50 20.95 -8.26 8.55
N ASN A 51 20.05 -7.87 7.65
CA ASN A 51 19.16 -6.75 7.89
C ASN A 51 18.04 -7.17 8.85
N LEU A 52 18.21 -6.83 10.12
CA LEU A 52 17.20 -7.05 11.17
C LEU A 52 16.18 -5.90 11.25
N ILE A 53 16.47 -4.77 10.59
CA ILE A 53 15.56 -3.63 10.54
C ILE A 53 14.40 -3.93 9.59
N SER A 54 14.68 -4.46 8.41
CA SER A 54 13.68 -4.72 7.38
C SER A 54 13.95 -6.03 6.65
N GLN A 55 12.93 -6.88 6.58
CA GLN A 55 13.01 -8.20 5.97
C GLN A 55 11.89 -8.41 4.97
N ASN A 56 12.25 -8.94 3.80
CA ASN A 56 11.27 -9.43 2.85
C ASN A 56 10.77 -10.80 3.36
N ILE A 57 9.48 -10.86 3.71
CA ILE A 57 8.84 -12.06 4.27
C ILE A 57 7.97 -12.78 3.24
N SER A 58 8.05 -12.39 1.96
CA SER A 58 7.23 -12.94 0.87
C SER A 58 7.39 -14.45 0.70
N GLY A 59 8.56 -14.99 1.06
CA GLY A 59 8.85 -16.43 0.97
C GLY A 59 8.33 -17.28 2.13
N ILE A 60 7.82 -16.66 3.20
CA ILE A 60 7.39 -17.38 4.42
C ILE A 60 5.98 -17.95 4.26
N ALA A 61 5.15 -17.35 3.39
CA ALA A 61 3.79 -17.78 3.12
C ALA A 61 3.42 -17.50 1.65
N PRO A 62 2.38 -18.12 1.08
CA PRO A 62 2.03 -17.96 -0.33
C PRO A 62 1.30 -16.64 -0.60
N PHE A 63 1.91 -15.51 -0.25
CA PHE A 63 1.32 -14.17 -0.37
C PHE A 63 0.92 -13.79 -1.81
N SER A 64 1.55 -14.40 -2.81
CA SER A 64 1.17 -14.28 -4.24
C SER A 64 -0.26 -14.71 -4.55
N ASN A 65 -0.89 -15.47 -3.66
CA ASN A 65 -2.27 -15.92 -3.83
C ASN A 65 -3.28 -14.84 -3.39
N ILE A 66 -2.83 -13.79 -2.70
CA ILE A 66 -3.69 -12.71 -2.24
C ILE A 66 -4.05 -11.78 -3.40
N LYS A 67 -5.35 -11.62 -3.62
CA LYS A 67 -5.91 -10.70 -4.62
C LYS A 67 -6.82 -9.68 -3.95
N LEU A 68 -6.54 -8.40 -4.18
CA LEU A 68 -7.39 -7.28 -3.80
C LEU A 68 -8.11 -6.75 -5.03
N THR A 69 -9.44 -6.76 -5.02
CA THR A 69 -10.25 -6.13 -6.07
C THR A 69 -10.90 -4.87 -5.53
N LEU A 70 -10.69 -3.74 -6.22
CA LEU A 70 -11.27 -2.45 -5.92
C LEU A 70 -12.27 -2.07 -7.02
N GLY A 71 -13.56 -2.22 -6.76
CA GLY A 71 -14.64 -1.88 -7.67
C GLY A 71 -15.03 -0.41 -7.59
N LEU A 72 -15.56 0.13 -8.68
CA LEU A 72 -16.12 1.49 -8.70
C LEU A 72 -17.65 1.44 -8.66
N ASN A 73 -18.24 2.48 -8.08
CA ASN A 73 -19.64 2.82 -8.28
C ASN A 73 -19.70 4.08 -9.15
N GLY A 74 -19.80 3.90 -10.47
CA GLY A 74 -19.59 4.97 -11.45
C GLY A 74 -18.13 5.43 -11.47
N THR A 75 -17.89 6.68 -11.11
CA THR A 75 -16.53 7.28 -11.02
C THR A 75 -15.99 7.35 -9.59
N ALA A 76 -16.77 6.92 -8.60
CA ALA A 76 -16.41 6.96 -7.19
C ALA A 76 -15.97 5.57 -6.68
N PRO A 77 -15.19 5.52 -5.58
CA PRO A 77 -14.93 4.27 -4.86
C PRO A 77 -16.23 3.52 -4.55
N GLY A 78 -16.22 2.20 -4.77
CA GLY A 78 -17.37 1.33 -4.58
C GLY A 78 -17.05 0.19 -3.61
N THR A 79 -17.22 -1.04 -4.07
CA THR A 79 -16.96 -2.24 -3.27
C THR A 79 -15.50 -2.67 -3.35
N PHE A 80 -15.03 -3.39 -2.33
CA PHE A 80 -13.80 -4.16 -2.42
C PHE A 80 -14.04 -5.62 -2.07
N THR A 81 -13.16 -6.48 -2.57
CA THR A 81 -13.02 -7.86 -2.11
C THR A 81 -11.54 -8.20 -1.95
N ILE A 82 -11.24 -9.05 -0.97
CA ILE A 82 -9.93 -9.63 -0.75
C ILE A 82 -10.11 -11.15 -0.77
N ASP A 83 -9.46 -11.79 -1.72
CA ASP A 83 -9.28 -13.23 -1.77
C ASP A 83 -7.89 -13.55 -1.22
N TYR A 84 -7.82 -14.29 -0.12
CA TYR A 84 -6.54 -14.72 0.46
C TYR A 84 -6.02 -16.02 -0.17
N GLY A 85 -6.85 -16.75 -0.91
CA GLY A 85 -6.52 -18.09 -1.39
C GLY A 85 -6.04 -19.00 -0.24
N SER A 86 -4.81 -19.52 -0.38
CA SER A 86 -4.14 -20.32 0.66
C SER A 86 -3.19 -19.52 1.56
N ALA A 87 -3.13 -18.20 1.40
CA ALA A 87 -2.28 -17.34 2.19
C ALA A 87 -2.93 -17.02 3.55
N PRO A 88 -2.13 -16.74 4.59
CA PRO A 88 -2.66 -16.23 5.84
C PRO A 88 -3.31 -14.85 5.63
N PRO A 89 -4.40 -14.54 6.36
CA PRO A 89 -5.06 -13.25 6.25
C PRO A 89 -4.16 -12.11 6.75
N VAL A 90 -3.89 -11.12 5.89
CA VAL A 90 -3.10 -9.92 6.24
C VAL A 90 -3.97 -8.74 6.69
N PHE A 91 -5.26 -8.77 6.32
CA PHE A 91 -6.27 -7.83 6.81
C PHE A 91 -7.42 -8.63 7.46
N ASN A 92 -8.16 -7.98 8.37
CA ASN A 92 -9.26 -8.63 9.07
C ASN A 92 -10.59 -8.59 8.27
N LEU A 93 -10.51 -8.18 7.00
CA LEU A 93 -11.65 -7.96 6.12
C LEU A 93 -11.46 -8.76 4.83
N THR A 94 -12.56 -9.28 4.29
CA THR A 94 -12.61 -10.00 3.00
C THR A 94 -13.48 -9.29 1.96
N ALA A 95 -14.40 -8.42 2.38
CA ALA A 95 -15.24 -7.64 1.49
C ALA A 95 -15.79 -6.41 2.21
N GLY A 96 -16.30 -5.45 1.44
CA GLY A 96 -16.96 -4.25 1.95
C GLY A 96 -16.94 -3.11 0.94
N THR A 97 -16.84 -1.88 1.42
CA THR A 97 -16.62 -0.68 0.60
C THR A 97 -15.25 -0.09 0.86
N TRP A 98 -14.68 0.56 -0.15
CA TRP A 98 -13.40 1.25 0.02
C TRP A 98 -13.57 2.75 -0.21
N ALA A 99 -12.71 3.53 0.43
CA ALA A 99 -12.68 4.98 0.29
C ALA A 99 -11.25 5.48 0.33
N LEU A 100 -11.01 6.62 -0.31
CA LEU A 100 -9.77 7.36 -0.20
C LEU A 100 -9.96 8.52 0.78
N ASP A 101 -8.87 8.97 1.40
CA ASP A 101 -8.87 10.23 2.14
C ASP A 101 -9.01 11.46 1.22
N ASN A 102 -8.47 11.38 0.01
CA ASN A 102 -8.61 12.40 -1.03
C ASN A 102 -8.62 11.76 -2.43
N ASN A 103 -9.64 12.05 -3.24
CA ASN A 103 -9.78 11.44 -4.57
C ASN A 103 -8.80 11.99 -5.63
N ILE A 104 -8.18 13.14 -5.38
CA ILE A 104 -7.23 13.81 -6.29
C ILE A 104 -5.79 13.40 -5.93
N THR A 105 -5.46 13.44 -4.65
CA THR A 105 -4.12 13.12 -4.12
C THR A 105 -4.26 12.17 -2.93
N PRO A 106 -4.59 10.90 -3.17
CA PRO A 106 -4.83 9.96 -2.09
C PRO A 106 -3.54 9.73 -1.30
N GLY A 107 -3.63 9.74 0.02
CA GLY A 107 -2.57 9.30 0.92
C GLY A 107 -2.94 8.02 1.67
N LYS A 108 -4.25 7.76 1.80
CA LYS A 108 -4.79 6.64 2.57
C LYS A 108 -5.90 5.94 1.81
N LEU A 109 -5.90 4.63 1.95
CA LEU A 109 -6.96 3.75 1.49
C LEU A 109 -7.63 3.13 2.72
N ASN A 110 -8.94 3.32 2.81
CA ASN A 110 -9.77 2.78 3.89
C ASN A 110 -10.60 1.62 3.33
N LEU A 111 -10.46 0.44 3.91
CA LEU A 111 -11.33 -0.71 3.67
C LEU A 111 -12.35 -0.78 4.81
N ILE A 112 -13.63 -0.72 4.49
CA ILE A 112 -14.73 -0.54 5.44
C ILE A 112 -15.71 -1.71 5.30
N ASN A 113 -16.01 -2.38 6.41
CA ASN A 113 -17.07 -3.39 6.48
C ASN A 113 -17.90 -3.19 7.75
N GLY A 114 -19.11 -2.67 7.63
CA GLY A 114 -19.92 -2.28 8.79
C GLY A 114 -19.20 -1.24 9.66
N THR A 115 -18.90 -1.60 10.91
CA THR A 115 -18.17 -0.75 11.86
C THR A 115 -16.65 -0.89 11.77
N ASP A 116 -16.15 -1.93 11.09
CA ASP A 116 -14.72 -2.21 11.00
C ASP A 116 -14.08 -1.41 9.86
N THR A 117 -13.02 -0.69 10.17
CA THR A 117 -12.26 0.09 9.18
C THR A 117 -10.77 -0.24 9.28
N THR A 118 -10.23 -0.83 8.22
CA THR A 118 -8.79 -1.00 8.05
C THR A 118 -8.24 0.20 7.28
N LYS A 119 -7.40 1.01 7.95
CA LYS A 119 -6.73 2.18 7.35
C LYS A 119 -5.34 1.79 6.88
N LEU A 120 -5.05 2.03 5.61
CA LEU A 120 -3.79 1.71 4.96
C LEU A 120 -3.19 2.97 4.35
N VAL A 121 -1.87 3.13 4.43
CA VAL A 121 -1.15 4.25 3.81
C VAL A 121 -0.72 3.84 2.41
N LEU A 122 -1.00 4.70 1.42
CA LEU A 122 -0.53 4.53 0.05
C LEU A 122 0.88 5.13 -0.08
N TYR A 123 1.90 4.30 -0.32
CA TYR A 123 3.30 4.79 -0.32
C TYR A 123 3.98 4.81 -1.69
N ASN A 124 3.40 4.18 -2.72
CA ASN A 124 4.00 4.08 -4.07
C ASN A 124 3.02 4.47 -5.20
N LEU A 125 2.40 5.64 -5.11
CA LEU A 125 1.38 6.08 -6.08
C LEU A 125 1.93 6.52 -7.44
N ASN A 126 3.20 6.89 -7.50
CA ASN A 126 3.85 7.28 -8.76
C ASN A 126 3.96 6.11 -9.75
N TYR A 127 3.88 4.87 -9.27
CA TYR A 127 3.95 3.67 -10.08
C TYR A 127 2.58 3.14 -10.54
N LEU A 128 1.48 3.85 -10.25
CA LEU A 128 0.14 3.44 -10.68
C LEU A 128 0.02 3.32 -12.20
N SER A 129 0.73 4.15 -12.96
CA SER A 129 0.79 4.06 -14.43
C SER A 129 1.55 2.81 -14.91
N ALA A 130 2.43 2.26 -14.08
CA ALA A 130 3.13 1.00 -14.31
C ALA A 130 2.36 -0.20 -13.71
N ASN A 131 1.07 -0.02 -13.39
CA ASN A 131 0.23 -1.05 -12.79
C ASN A 131 0.78 -1.57 -11.46
N GLN A 132 1.40 -0.69 -10.67
CA GLN A 132 1.96 -1.03 -9.36
C GLN A 132 1.52 -0.02 -8.30
N PHE A 133 1.29 -0.49 -7.09
CA PHE A 133 1.17 0.38 -5.93
C PHE A 133 1.54 -0.35 -4.64
N GLY A 134 1.69 0.42 -3.57
CA GLY A 134 2.05 -0.09 -2.25
C GLY A 134 1.07 0.35 -1.18
N LEU A 135 0.70 -0.59 -0.29
CA LEU A 135 -0.07 -0.33 0.92
C LEU A 135 0.79 -0.60 2.14
N SER A 136 0.79 0.32 3.09
CA SER A 136 1.51 0.18 4.36
C SER A 136 0.54 0.15 5.54
N ARG A 137 0.86 -0.68 6.52
CA ARG A 137 0.14 -0.77 7.79
C ARG A 137 1.14 -0.81 8.94
N ILE A 138 0.90 0.02 9.95
CA ILE A 138 1.65 -0.02 11.20
C ILE A 138 0.83 -0.76 12.25
N ARG A 139 1.45 -1.74 12.89
CA ARG A 139 0.95 -2.39 14.10
C ARG A 139 1.43 -1.59 15.32
N TYR A 140 0.50 -1.39 16.25
CA TYR A 140 0.74 -0.69 17.50
C TYR A 140 0.61 -1.64 18.68
N GLU A 141 1.42 -1.41 19.71
CA GLU A 141 1.25 -1.96 21.06
C GLU A 141 0.89 -0.80 21.98
N GLY A 142 -0.40 -0.68 22.30
CA GLY A 142 -0.95 0.55 22.90
C GLY A 142 -0.77 1.74 21.95
N ALA A 143 -0.07 2.78 22.41
CA ALA A 143 0.24 3.96 21.60
C ALA A 143 1.57 3.85 20.81
N LYS A 144 2.35 2.79 21.02
CA LYS A 144 3.70 2.66 20.45
C LYS A 144 3.65 1.91 19.11
N PRO A 145 4.15 2.48 18.00
CA PRO A 145 4.28 1.75 16.74
C PRO A 145 5.42 0.74 16.86
N VAL A 146 5.17 -0.53 16.54
CA VAL A 146 6.16 -1.61 16.72
C VAL A 146 6.66 -2.18 15.40
N ILE A 147 5.74 -2.49 14.49
CA ILE A 147 6.07 -3.18 13.23
C ILE A 147 5.30 -2.49 12.10
N GLN A 148 6.00 -2.21 11.02
CA GLN A 148 5.40 -1.77 9.77
C GLN A 148 5.41 -2.91 8.76
N TYR A 149 4.28 -3.14 8.10
CA TYR A 149 4.16 -4.06 6.98
C TYR A 149 3.91 -3.25 5.72
N ASP A 150 4.74 -3.49 4.71
CA ASP A 150 4.62 -2.88 3.38
C ASP A 150 4.26 -3.98 2.37
N TYR A 151 3.10 -3.81 1.76
CA TYR A 151 2.50 -4.74 0.81
C TYR A 151 2.60 -4.14 -0.59
N ALA A 152 3.32 -4.79 -1.50
CA ALA A 152 3.48 -4.34 -2.88
C ALA A 152 2.55 -5.11 -3.81
N PHE A 153 1.71 -4.40 -4.55
CA PHE A 153 0.68 -4.96 -5.42
C PHE A 153 0.97 -4.67 -6.90
N GLN A 154 0.67 -5.64 -7.75
CA GLN A 154 0.73 -5.56 -9.20
C GLN A 154 -0.66 -5.77 -9.78
N LYS A 155 -1.07 -4.93 -10.73
CA LYS A 155 -2.37 -5.07 -11.41
C LYS A 155 -2.30 -6.23 -12.39
N ASN A 156 -3.38 -7.02 -12.41
CA ASN A 156 -3.60 -8.06 -13.43
C ASN A 156 -4.16 -7.46 -14.73
#